data_AF-A0A9R0Z270-F1
#
_entry.id   AF-A0A9R0Z270-F1
#
_cell.length_a   1.000
_cell.length_b   1.000
_cell.length_c   1.000
_cell.angle_alpha   90.00
_cell.angle_beta   90.00
_cell.angle_gamma   90.00
#
_symmetry.space_group_name_H-M   'P 1'
#
loop_
_entity.id
_entity.type
_entity.pdbx_description
1 polymer ?
#
loop_
_entity_poly.entity_id
_entity_poly.type
_entity_poly.pdbx_seq_one_letter_code
_entity_poly.pdbx_strand_id
1 'polypeptide(L)'
;MSTTATAYATSTADDDRRQALQAFDDTKAGVKGLLLSNDRFKSVEHRVVANGAGPRVSVACFFRTYGAAASMRVLQPIVTGGDRARYKSATVEELLRHYRAKGLDGTSALDHFRL
;
A
#
# COMPACT_ATOMS: atom_id res chain seq x y z
N MET A 1 -19.06 -1.51 47.21
CA MET A 1 -18.92 -1.81 45.77
C MET A 1 -18.32 -0.58 45.10
N SER A 2 -17.06 -0.65 44.67
CA SER A 2 -16.38 0.47 43.98
C SER A 2 -15.69 -0.12 42.76
N THR A 3 -16.11 0.32 41.58
CA THR A 3 -15.59 -0.10 40.27
C THR A 3 -14.49 0.86 39.87
N THR A 4 -13.24 0.41 39.86
CA THR A 4 -12.12 1.18 39.30
C THR A 4 -11.99 0.83 37.82
N ALA A 5 -12.39 1.76 36.94
CA ALA A 5 -12.15 1.66 35.51
C ALA A 5 -10.65 1.88 35.24
N THR A 6 -9.97 0.84 34.76
CA THR A 6 -8.59 0.95 34.27
C THR A 6 -8.63 1.57 32.88
N ALA A 7 -8.25 2.85 32.77
CA ALA A 7 -8.03 3.50 31.49
C ALA A 7 -6.65 3.07 30.96
N TYR A 8 -6.63 2.29 29.89
CA TYR A 8 -5.40 2.03 29.14
C TYR A 8 -5.03 3.31 28.39
N ALA A 9 -3.93 3.96 28.80
CA ALA A 9 -3.34 5.03 28.01
C ALA A 9 -2.85 4.43 26.69
N THR A 10 -3.51 4.77 25.58
CA THR A 10 -3.03 4.44 24.24
C THR A 10 -1.74 5.20 24.01
N SER A 11 -0.66 4.50 23.67
CA SER A 11 0.62 5.12 23.38
C SER A 11 0.50 5.94 22.09
N THR A 12 1.23 7.05 21.98
CA THR A 12 1.29 7.85 20.75
C THR A 12 1.71 7.00 19.54
N ALA A 13 2.54 5.96 19.76
CA ALA A 13 2.92 5.00 18.74
C ALA A 13 1.74 4.11 18.25
N ASP A 14 0.80 3.77 19.12
CA ASP A 14 -0.41 3.03 18.74
C ASP A 14 -1.38 3.91 17.93
N ASP A 15 -1.48 5.19 18.29
CA ASP A 15 -2.28 6.17 17.55
C ASP A 15 -1.66 6.49 16.19
N ASP A 16 -0.33 6.64 16.12
CA ASP A 16 0.43 6.80 14.87
C ASP A 16 0.25 5.59 13.94
N ARG A 17 0.24 4.37 14.50
CA ARG A 17 0.03 3.14 13.73
C ARG A 17 -1.40 3.04 13.23
N ARG A 18 -2.40 3.41 14.05
CA ARG A 18 -3.81 3.45 13.64
C ARG A 18 -4.08 4.51 12.58
N GLN A 19 -3.51 5.71 12.70
CA GLN A 19 -3.61 6.73 11.67
C GLN A 19 -2.95 6.29 10.36
N ALA A 20 -1.79 5.65 10.42
CA ALA A 20 -1.13 5.12 9.22
C ALA A 20 -1.95 4.02 8.53
N LEU A 21 -2.59 3.13 9.31
CA LEU A 21 -3.51 2.10 8.81
C LEU A 21 -4.78 2.69 8.21
N GLN A 22 -5.39 3.67 8.88
CA GLN A 22 -6.57 4.36 8.37
C GLN A 22 -6.24 5.08 7.06
N ALA A 23 -5.11 5.81 7.01
CA ALA A 23 -4.65 6.46 5.79
C ALA A 23 -4.40 5.45 4.65
N PHE A 24 -3.90 4.25 4.97
CA PHE A 24 -3.72 3.19 3.98
C PHE A 24 -5.05 2.64 3.45
N ASP A 25 -5.97 2.29 4.34
CA ASP A 25 -7.28 1.76 3.97
C ASP A 25 -8.10 2.81 3.19
N ASP A 26 -7.97 4.09 3.55
CA ASP A 26 -8.58 5.23 2.86
C ASP A 26 -7.98 5.45 1.47
N THR A 27 -6.70 5.13 1.28
CA THR A 27 -6.08 5.21 -0.06
C THR A 27 -6.59 4.12 -1.00
N LYS A 28 -7.22 3.05 -0.47
CA LYS A 28 -7.75 1.88 -1.24
C LYS A 28 -6.71 1.37 -2.23
N ALA A 29 -5.44 1.43 -1.85
CA ALA A 29 -4.36 1.47 -2.81
C ALA A 29 -3.65 0.12 -2.89
N GLY A 30 -3.66 -0.49 -4.08
CA GLY A 30 -2.70 -1.55 -4.44
C GLY A 30 -1.26 -1.02 -4.42
N VAL A 31 -0.51 -1.17 -5.51
CA VAL A 31 0.91 -0.74 -5.58
C VAL A 31 1.15 0.74 -5.19
N LYS A 32 0.16 1.63 -5.36
CA LYS A 32 0.23 3.06 -4.96
C LYS A 32 0.48 3.23 -3.45
N GLY A 33 -0.11 2.39 -2.61
CA GLY A 33 -0.07 2.51 -1.15
C GLY A 33 1.30 2.14 -0.58
N LEU A 34 2.04 1.29 -1.28
CA LEU A 34 3.39 0.90 -0.90
C LEU A 34 4.37 2.07 -1.02
N LEU A 35 4.29 2.84 -2.12
CA LEU A 35 5.08 4.05 -2.32
C LEU A 35 4.77 5.08 -1.22
N LEU A 36 3.48 5.36 -0.97
CA LEU A 36 3.05 6.28 0.07
C LEU A 36 3.54 5.86 1.46
N SER A 37 3.49 4.56 1.76
CA SER A 37 3.89 4.04 3.07
C SER A 37 5.40 4.08 3.34
N ASN A 38 6.23 4.38 2.34
CA ASN A 38 7.67 4.42 2.48
C ASN A 38 8.25 3.11 3.07
N ASP A 39 7.85 1.96 2.53
CA ASP A 39 8.17 0.59 3.02
C ASP A 39 7.59 0.19 4.38
N ARG A 40 6.69 0.99 4.97
CA ARG A 40 6.00 0.59 6.21
C ARG A 40 4.95 -0.49 5.98
N PHE A 41 4.42 -0.62 4.77
CA PHE A 41 3.62 -1.78 4.36
C PHE A 41 4.36 -2.67 3.39
N LYS A 42 4.10 -3.98 3.50
CA LYS A 42 4.69 -5.00 2.66
C LYS A 42 3.65 -5.54 1.70
N SER A 43 3.94 -5.49 0.40
CA SER A 43 3.23 -6.28 -0.61
C SER A 43 3.93 -7.62 -0.79
N VAL A 44 3.14 -8.68 -0.87
CA VAL A 44 3.63 -10.05 -0.92
C VAL A 44 3.25 -10.68 -2.25
N GLU A 45 4.22 -11.36 -2.85
CA GLU A 45 3.99 -12.16 -4.05
C GLU A 45 3.05 -13.33 -3.73
N HIS A 46 2.02 -13.49 -4.56
CA HIS A 46 1.04 -14.55 -4.45
C HIS A 46 0.96 -15.30 -5.77
N ARG A 47 0.96 -16.64 -5.71
CA ARG A 47 0.79 -17.52 -6.87
C ARG A 47 -0.32 -18.52 -6.62
N VAL A 48 -1.04 -18.87 -7.68
CA VAL A 48 -2.01 -19.97 -7.67
C VAL A 48 -1.41 -21.12 -8.46
N VAL A 49 -1.26 -22.28 -7.81
CA VAL A 49 -0.78 -23.50 -8.46
C VAL A 49 -1.94 -24.18 -9.17
N ALA A 50 -1.71 -24.64 -10.41
CA ALA A 50 -2.70 -25.38 -11.18
C ALA A 50 -3.05 -26.71 -10.48
N ASN A 51 -4.33 -27.05 -10.47
CA ASN A 51 -4.82 -28.31 -9.91
C ASN A 51 -5.03 -29.35 -11.03
N GLY A 52 -4.53 -30.58 -10.84
CA GLY A 52 -4.74 -31.70 -11.77
C GLY A 52 -6.07 -32.44 -11.59
N ALA A 53 -6.76 -32.25 -10.46
CA ALA A 53 -7.98 -32.99 -10.14
C ALA A 53 -9.28 -32.36 -10.71
N GLY A 54 -9.23 -31.11 -11.17
CA GLY A 54 -10.39 -30.43 -11.75
C GLY A 54 -10.33 -28.90 -11.65
N PRO A 55 -11.30 -28.18 -12.26
CA PRO A 55 -11.31 -26.72 -12.29
C PRO A 55 -11.38 -26.10 -10.88
N ARG A 56 -10.58 -25.06 -10.64
CA ARG A 56 -10.66 -24.19 -9.45
C ARG A 56 -11.10 -22.80 -9.88
N VAL A 57 -12.19 -22.29 -9.31
CA VAL A 57 -12.74 -20.96 -9.62
C VAL A 57 -12.53 -20.03 -8.43
N SER A 58 -12.05 -18.82 -8.70
CA SER A 58 -11.92 -17.74 -7.73
C SER A 58 -12.14 -16.40 -8.41
N VAL A 59 -12.72 -15.44 -7.69
CA VAL A 59 -12.92 -14.06 -8.19
C VAL A 59 -12.13 -13.10 -7.31
N ALA A 60 -11.24 -12.32 -7.93
CA ALA A 60 -10.52 -11.25 -7.26
C ALA A 60 -11.23 -9.90 -7.50
N CYS A 61 -11.35 -9.09 -6.44
CA CYS A 61 -11.86 -7.73 -6.52
C CYS A 61 -10.76 -6.75 -6.13
N PHE A 62 -10.45 -5.79 -7.01
CA PHE A 62 -9.41 -4.81 -6.79
C PHE A 62 -10.01 -3.41 -6.69
N PHE A 63 -9.83 -2.76 -5.55
CA PHE A 63 -10.19 -1.35 -5.39
C PHE A 63 -9.12 -0.48 -6.06
N ARG A 64 -9.54 0.36 -7.00
CA ARG A 64 -8.66 1.28 -7.72
C ARG A 64 -9.41 2.58 -7.99
N THR A 65 -8.72 3.69 -7.76
CA THR A 65 -9.15 5.01 -8.22
C THR A 65 -8.81 5.17 -9.71
N TYR A 66 -9.84 5.47 -10.53
CA TYR A 66 -9.75 5.69 -11.97
C TYR A 66 -10.14 7.14 -12.33
N GLY A 67 -9.71 7.59 -13.51
CA GLY A 67 -10.06 8.90 -14.08
C GLY A 67 -8.93 9.94 -14.01
N ALA A 68 -9.09 11.02 -14.79
CA ALA A 68 -8.08 12.07 -14.95
C ALA A 68 -7.68 12.71 -13.60
N ALA A 69 -8.67 12.99 -12.74
CA ALA A 69 -8.42 13.56 -11.41
C ALA A 69 -7.62 12.61 -10.48
N ALA A 70 -7.74 11.30 -10.65
CA ALA A 70 -6.94 10.33 -9.91
C ALA A 70 -5.53 10.18 -10.51
N SER A 71 -5.39 10.33 -11.83
CA SER A 71 -4.13 10.25 -12.58
C SER A 71 -3.14 11.35 -12.21
N MET A 72 -3.65 12.58 -12.02
CA MET A 72 -2.84 13.77 -11.72
C MET A 72 -2.38 13.86 -10.26
N ARG A 73 -2.86 12.98 -9.36
CA ARG A 73 -2.41 12.99 -7.97
C ARG A 73 -0.93 12.59 -7.89
N VAL A 74 -0.14 13.40 -7.20
CA VAL A 74 1.24 13.08 -6.86
C VAL A 74 1.25 12.22 -5.60
N LEU A 75 1.88 11.06 -5.69
CA LEU A 75 2.20 10.19 -4.56
C LEU A 75 3.56 10.61 -4.02
N GLN A 76 3.58 11.06 -2.77
CA GLN A 76 4.81 11.39 -2.05
C GLN A 76 4.98 10.40 -0.89
N PRO A 77 6.19 9.87 -0.65
CA PRO A 77 6.41 8.97 0.48
C PRO A 77 6.16 9.71 1.79
N ILE A 78 5.37 9.10 2.67
CA ILE A 78 5.12 9.60 4.02
C ILE A 78 6.37 9.33 4.84
N VAL A 79 6.98 10.40 5.33
CA VAL A 79 8.18 10.37 6.16
C VAL A 79 7.80 10.81 7.57
N THR A 80 8.12 9.98 8.56
CA THR A 80 7.78 10.20 9.98
C THR A 80 8.98 9.90 10.87
N GLY A 81 9.13 10.61 11.99
CA GLY A 81 10.07 10.22 13.05
C GLY A 81 11.55 10.20 12.65
N GLY A 82 11.99 11.16 11.83
CA GLY A 82 13.39 11.26 11.38
C GLY A 82 13.82 10.23 10.33
N ASP A 83 12.88 9.43 9.83
CA ASP A 83 13.15 8.48 8.76
C ASP A 83 13.48 9.21 7.44
N ARG A 84 14.09 8.53 6.48
CA ARG A 84 14.38 9.11 5.15
C ARG A 84 13.36 8.64 4.11
N ALA A 85 13.11 9.47 3.11
CA ALA A 85 12.38 9.03 1.93
C ALA A 85 13.18 7.92 1.23
N ARG A 86 12.51 6.80 0.91
CA ARG A 86 13.08 5.67 0.16
C ARG A 86 12.67 5.68 -1.31
N TYR A 87 11.62 6.43 -1.63
CA TYR A 87 11.07 6.53 -2.96
C TYR A 87 11.03 8.00 -3.42
N LYS A 88 11.13 8.20 -4.73
CA LYS A 88 10.88 9.46 -5.41
C LYS A 88 9.37 9.70 -5.45
N SER A 89 8.98 10.98 -5.41
CA SER A 89 7.61 11.36 -5.70
C SER A 89 7.26 11.00 -7.14
N ALA A 90 6.04 10.51 -7.37
CA ALA A 90 5.56 10.15 -8.71
C ALA A 90 4.07 10.39 -8.82
N THR A 91 3.58 10.78 -9.99
CA THR A 91 2.14 10.80 -10.26
C THR A 91 1.59 9.37 -10.27
N VAL A 92 0.30 9.25 -9.96
CA VAL A 92 -0.44 7.99 -10.12
C VAL A 92 -0.33 7.48 -11.56
N GLU A 93 -0.33 8.38 -12.55
CA GLU A 93 -0.17 8.02 -13.95
C GLU A 93 1.17 7.38 -14.26
N GLU A 94 2.28 8.00 -13.82
CA GLU A 94 3.63 7.49 -14.04
C GLU A 94 3.81 6.10 -13.43
N LEU A 95 3.34 5.92 -12.19
CA LEU A 95 3.37 4.63 -11.52
C LEU A 95 2.59 3.57 -12.30
N LEU A 96 1.36 3.88 -12.73
CA LEU A 96 0.53 2.93 -13.48
C LEU A 96 1.08 2.64 -14.87
N ARG A 97 1.64 3.63 -15.56
CA ARG A 97 2.28 3.48 -16.87
C ARG A 97 3.47 2.54 -16.76
N HIS A 98 4.35 2.77 -15.79
CA HIS A 98 5.49 1.89 -15.54
C HIS A 98 5.05 0.48 -15.13
N TYR A 99 4.11 0.36 -14.18
CA TYR A 99 3.59 -0.93 -13.72
C TYR A 99 3.02 -1.77 -14.87
N ARG A 100 2.29 -1.16 -15.81
CA ARG A 100 1.73 -1.85 -16.97
C ARG A 100 2.80 -2.24 -18.00
N ALA A 101 3.75 -1.35 -18.26
CA ALA A 101 4.82 -1.60 -19.23
C ALA A 101 5.78 -2.70 -18.78
N LYS A 102 6.00 -2.82 -17.46
CA LYS A 102 6.92 -3.79 -16.86
C LYS A 102 6.51 -5.25 -17.06
N GLY A 103 5.23 -5.57 -16.88
CA GLY A 103 4.76 -6.96 -16.91
C GLY A 103 5.08 -7.78 -15.65
N LEU A 104 5.23 -9.10 -15.79
CA LEU A 104 5.34 -10.08 -14.71
C LEU A 104 6.74 -10.72 -14.66
N ASP A 105 7.77 -9.91 -14.46
CA ASP A 105 9.19 -10.33 -14.45
C ASP A 105 9.73 -10.74 -13.07
N GLY A 106 8.89 -10.70 -12.02
CA GLY A 106 9.26 -11.04 -10.64
C GLY A 106 10.04 -9.97 -9.89
N THR A 107 10.23 -8.78 -10.46
CA THR A 107 10.86 -7.66 -9.74
C THR A 107 9.80 -6.69 -9.20
N SER A 108 10.12 -5.78 -8.26
CA SER A 108 9.13 -4.82 -7.75
C SER A 108 8.92 -3.65 -8.69
N ALA A 109 7.67 -3.28 -9.01
CA ALA A 109 7.40 -2.09 -9.81
C ALA A 109 7.84 -0.79 -9.11
N LEU A 110 8.10 -0.84 -7.80
CA LEU A 110 8.59 0.29 -7.02
C LEU A 110 10.09 0.50 -7.15
N ASP A 111 10.85 -0.49 -7.63
CA ASP A 111 12.31 -0.36 -7.76
C ASP A 111 12.69 0.78 -8.70
N HIS A 112 11.88 1.03 -9.74
CA HIS A 112 12.05 2.17 -10.65
C HIS A 112 11.95 3.54 -9.95
N PHE A 113 11.21 3.59 -8.84
CA PHE A 113 10.97 4.81 -8.07
C PHE A 113 11.86 4.94 -6.85
N ARG A 114 12.76 3.98 -6.56
CA ARG A 114 13.67 4.10 -5.42
C ARG A 114 14.64 5.28 -5.57
N LEU A 115 15.01 5.86 -4.42
CA LEU A 115 16.07 6.87 -4.28
C LEU A 115 17.46 6.22 -4.20
#